data_AF-A0A1I7E8A5-F1
#
_entry.id   AF-A0A1I7E8A5-F1
#
_cell.length_a   1.000
_cell.length_b   1.000
_cell.length_c   1.000
_cell.angle_alpha   90.00
_cell.angle_beta   90.00
_cell.angle_gamma   90.00
#
_symmetry.space_group_name_H-M   'P 1'
#
loop_
_entity.id
_entity.type
_entity.pdbx_description
1 polymer ?
#
loop_
_entity_poly.entity_id
_entity_poly.type
_entity_poly.pdbx_seq_one_letter_code
_entity_poly.pdbx_strand_id
1 'polypeptide(L)'
;MKTFIRIIAVAWFTFILVESNAQTVKGAISVGKKSELKLETRSDNLIDIFIDFRKDRYPILFSFQGDGIKSKEGKEIIFFEFITEVYHNGKLMGKTSRNPMPYIPGDMIIGTEGFDFISLLSYNEKSRAFLKETPGKLAPGSYQVKLLARPLEAKGQIKPATFSFNIQ
;
A
#
# COMPACT_ATOMS: atom_id res chain seq x y z
N MET A 1 21.58 48.21 -34.48
CA MET A 1 20.46 47.24 -34.49
C MET A 1 20.90 45.78 -34.41
N LYS A 2 21.86 45.31 -35.21
CA LYS A 2 22.33 43.90 -35.18
C LYS A 2 22.96 43.45 -33.85
N THR A 3 23.56 44.37 -33.08
CA THR A 3 24.18 44.10 -31.77
C THR A 3 23.17 43.94 -30.64
N PHE A 4 22.04 44.67 -30.68
CA PHE A 4 20.96 44.56 -29.69
C PHE A 4 20.20 43.23 -29.80
N ILE A 5 20.00 42.75 -31.04
CA ILE A 5 19.37 41.45 -31.32
C ILE A 5 20.23 40.29 -30.81
N ARG A 6 21.56 40.42 -30.82
CA ARG A 6 22.47 39.41 -30.26
C ARG A 6 22.38 39.31 -28.73
N ILE A 7 22.17 40.41 -28.01
CA ILE A 7 22.09 40.42 -26.55
C ILE A 7 20.77 39.79 -26.07
N ILE A 8 19.66 40.03 -26.78
CA ILE A 8 18.36 39.42 -26.48
C ILE A 8 18.37 37.91 -26.78
N ALA A 9 19.05 37.49 -27.84
CA ALA A 9 19.21 36.07 -28.16
C ALA A 9 20.04 35.30 -27.12
N VAL A 10 21.05 35.94 -26.51
CA VAL A 10 21.84 35.33 -25.42
C VAL A 10 21.03 35.25 -24.12
N ALA A 11 20.19 36.25 -23.81
CA ALA A 11 19.32 36.23 -22.63
C ALA A 11 18.17 35.20 -22.76
N TRP A 12 17.70 34.91 -23.97
CA TRP A 12 16.71 33.85 -24.23
C TRP A 12 17.27 32.44 -24.17
N PHE A 13 18.59 32.27 -24.34
CA PHE A 13 19.24 30.96 -24.28
C PHE A 13 19.66 30.54 -22.87
N THR A 14 19.62 31.46 -21.89
CA THR A 14 19.89 31.15 -20.47
C THR A 14 18.67 30.68 -19.67
N PHE A 15 17.50 30.52 -20.31
CA PHE A 15 16.33 29.86 -19.71
C PHE A 15 16.38 28.33 -19.92
N ILE A 16 17.58 27.76 -19.92
CA ILE A 16 17.82 26.33 -20.06
C ILE A 16 17.91 25.73 -18.65
N LEU A 17 16.93 24.88 -18.35
CA LEU A 17 16.98 23.77 -17.39
C LEU A 17 17.04 24.16 -15.90
N VAL A 18 15.93 24.68 -15.37
CA VAL A 18 15.58 24.34 -13.99
C VAL A 18 15.00 22.92 -14.01
N GLU A 19 15.87 21.91 -13.94
CA GLU A 19 15.44 20.56 -13.62
C GLU A 19 14.90 20.57 -12.19
N SER A 20 13.58 20.64 -12.05
CA SER A 20 12.94 20.39 -10.77
C SER A 20 13.28 18.94 -10.39
N ASN A 21 14.23 18.76 -9.47
CA ASN A 21 14.50 17.49 -8.83
C ASN A 21 13.31 17.14 -7.92
N ALA A 22 12.20 16.76 -8.54
CA ALA A 22 11.04 16.29 -7.82
C ALA A 22 11.39 14.92 -7.22
N GLN A 23 11.28 14.79 -5.91
CA GLN A 23 11.42 13.51 -5.24
C GLN A 23 10.37 12.55 -5.82
N THR A 24 10.82 11.44 -6.39
CA THR A 24 9.92 10.42 -6.95
C THR A 24 10.09 9.08 -6.27
N VAL A 25 8.97 8.37 -6.12
CA VAL A 25 8.89 7.06 -5.49
C VAL A 25 8.23 6.08 -6.44
N LYS A 26 8.86 4.92 -6.62
CA LYS A 26 8.30 3.79 -7.35
C LYS A 26 8.45 2.53 -6.52
N GLY A 27 7.39 1.73 -6.45
CA GLY A 27 7.41 0.50 -5.67
C GLY A 27 6.19 -0.38 -5.90
N ALA A 28 6.10 -1.43 -5.11
CA ALA A 28 4.99 -2.37 -5.11
C ALA A 28 4.75 -2.96 -3.72
N ILE A 29 3.50 -3.36 -3.50
CA ILE A 29 3.13 -4.32 -2.46
C ILE A 29 2.94 -5.67 -3.14
N SER A 30 3.29 -6.76 -2.46
CA SER A 30 2.89 -8.11 -2.87
C SER A 30 2.53 -8.96 -1.66
N VAL A 31 1.67 -9.96 -1.86
CA VAL A 31 1.34 -10.96 -0.85
C VAL A 31 1.78 -12.31 -1.38
N GLY A 32 2.63 -13.02 -0.63
CA GLY A 32 3.21 -14.27 -1.11
C GLY A 32 3.95 -14.10 -2.45
N LYS A 33 4.64 -12.96 -2.63
CA LYS A 33 5.36 -12.56 -3.86
C LYS A 33 4.47 -12.31 -5.10
N LYS A 34 3.16 -12.19 -4.94
CA LYS A 34 2.22 -11.87 -6.03
C LYS A 34 1.48 -10.56 -5.78
N SER A 35 1.20 -9.81 -6.84
CA SER A 35 0.30 -8.64 -6.75
C SER A 35 -1.16 -9.06 -6.56
N GLU A 36 -1.52 -10.25 -7.02
CA GLU A 36 -2.83 -10.85 -6.83
C GLU A 36 -2.67 -12.30 -6.35
N LEU A 37 -3.29 -12.63 -5.21
CA LEU A 37 -3.19 -13.95 -4.62
C LEU A 37 -4.56 -14.47 -4.19
N LYS A 38 -4.94 -15.65 -4.69
CA LYS A 38 -6.07 -16.39 -4.13
C LYS A 38 -5.56 -17.32 -3.03
N LEU A 39 -5.99 -17.11 -1.80
CA LEU A 39 -5.66 -17.99 -0.68
C LEU A 39 -6.51 -19.26 -0.77
N GLU A 40 -5.90 -20.39 -0.45
CA GLU A 40 -6.64 -21.62 -0.17
C GLU A 40 -7.15 -21.54 1.27
N THR A 41 -8.39 -21.10 1.46
CA THR A 41 -8.98 -21.04 2.80
C THR A 41 -9.18 -22.44 3.34
N ARG A 42 -8.59 -22.72 4.51
CA ARG A 42 -8.72 -24.02 5.20
C ARG A 42 -9.76 -23.99 6.33
N SER A 43 -10.23 -22.80 6.69
CA SER A 43 -11.08 -22.55 7.84
C SER A 43 -11.95 -21.33 7.61
N ASP A 44 -13.15 -21.33 8.20
CA ASP A 44 -14.03 -20.16 8.27
C ASP A 44 -13.65 -19.20 9.40
N ASN A 45 -12.63 -19.55 10.19
CA ASN A 45 -12.17 -18.78 11.33
C ASN A 45 -11.14 -17.70 10.93
N LEU A 46 -11.44 -16.45 11.27
CA LEU A 46 -10.57 -15.30 11.06
C LEU A 46 -9.21 -15.44 11.77
N ILE A 47 -9.18 -16.12 12.92
CA ILE A 47 -7.94 -16.36 13.68
C ILE A 47 -6.99 -17.23 12.87
N ASP A 48 -7.49 -18.24 12.15
CA ASP A 48 -6.65 -19.11 11.33
C ASP A 48 -6.03 -18.34 10.15
N ILE A 49 -6.81 -17.44 9.54
CA ILE A 49 -6.31 -16.52 8.51
C ILE A 49 -5.19 -15.65 9.10
N PHE A 50 -5.41 -15.06 10.28
CA PHE A 50 -4.40 -14.24 10.95
C PHE A 50 -3.12 -15.03 11.25
N ILE A 51 -3.25 -16.27 11.76
CA ILE A 51 -2.11 -17.17 12.04
C ILE A 51 -1.30 -17.44 10.78
N ASP A 52 -1.94 -17.65 9.63
CA ASP A 52 -1.24 -17.92 8.37
C ASP A 52 -0.35 -16.75 7.94
N PHE A 53 -0.80 -15.51 8.11
CA PHE A 53 0.03 -14.33 7.87
C PHE A 53 1.13 -14.17 8.93
N ARG A 54 0.82 -14.40 10.21
CA ARG A 54 1.80 -14.32 11.31
C ARG A 54 2.90 -15.37 11.24
N LYS A 55 2.64 -16.51 10.58
CA LYS A 55 3.60 -17.60 10.34
C LYS A 55 4.30 -17.48 8.97
N ASP A 56 4.25 -16.30 8.35
CA ASP A 56 4.90 -16.00 7.07
C ASP A 56 4.53 -16.96 5.92
N ARG A 57 3.32 -17.55 5.94
CA ARG A 57 2.84 -18.32 4.78
C ARG A 57 2.50 -17.41 3.61
N TYR A 58 2.02 -16.21 3.91
CA TYR A 58 1.64 -15.19 2.95
C TYR A 58 2.26 -13.83 3.32
N PRO A 59 3.61 -13.71 3.28
CA PRO A 59 4.27 -12.48 3.71
C PRO A 59 3.82 -11.31 2.84
N ILE A 60 3.57 -10.16 3.48
CA ILE A 60 3.27 -8.91 2.80
C ILE A 60 4.59 -8.20 2.57
N LEU A 61 5.03 -8.16 1.32
CA LEU A 61 6.26 -7.48 0.93
C LEU A 61 5.93 -6.08 0.45
N PHE A 62 6.62 -5.10 1.01
CA PHE A 62 6.62 -3.72 0.53
C PHE A 62 8.02 -3.38 0.06
N SER A 63 8.12 -3.00 -1.21
CA SER A 63 9.40 -2.63 -1.84
C SER A 63 9.22 -1.29 -2.54
N PHE A 64 10.15 -0.38 -2.31
CA PHE A 64 10.19 0.87 -3.06
C PHE A 64 11.62 1.41 -3.20
N GLN A 65 11.79 2.22 -4.23
CA GLN A 65 12.99 3.03 -4.46
C GLN A 65 12.59 4.50 -4.52
N GLY A 66 13.48 5.36 -4.03
CA GLY A 66 13.38 6.80 -4.11
C GLY A 66 14.45 7.37 -5.04
N ASP A 67 14.10 8.39 -5.82
CA ASP A 67 15.05 9.20 -6.58
C ASP A 67 14.98 10.66 -6.13
N GLY A 68 16.13 11.31 -5.98
CA GLY A 68 16.28 12.71 -5.55
C GLY A 68 15.95 12.99 -4.09
N ILE A 69 15.82 11.97 -3.23
CA ILE A 69 15.42 12.12 -1.83
C ILE A 69 16.63 12.49 -0.99
N LYS A 70 16.77 13.77 -0.63
CA LYS A 70 17.89 14.20 0.21
C LYS A 70 17.59 13.93 1.68
N SER A 71 18.40 13.10 2.33
CA SER A 71 18.41 13.02 3.79
C SER A 71 19.33 14.08 4.39
N LYS A 72 18.87 14.77 5.45
CA LYS A 72 19.74 15.66 6.25
C LYS A 72 20.86 14.90 7.00
N GLU A 73 20.72 13.58 7.17
CA GLU A 73 21.61 12.74 8.00
C GLU A 73 22.03 11.42 7.29
N GLY A 74 21.87 11.32 5.98
CA GLY A 74 22.27 10.15 5.18
C GLY A 74 21.32 8.94 5.24
N LYS A 75 20.17 9.04 5.93
CA LYS A 75 19.09 8.03 5.89
C LYS A 75 17.82 8.62 5.29
N GLU A 76 17.49 8.21 4.07
CA GLU A 76 16.29 8.67 3.36
C GLU A 76 15.06 8.01 3.97
N ILE A 77 14.23 8.79 4.67
CA ILE A 77 12.95 8.31 5.22
C ILE A 77 11.82 8.92 4.37
N ILE A 78 10.91 8.07 3.92
CA ILE A 78 9.69 8.47 3.23
C ILE A 78 8.49 8.08 4.11
N PHE A 79 7.55 9.00 4.24
CA PHE A 79 6.29 8.73 4.89
C PHE A 79 5.22 8.28 3.89
N PHE A 80 4.56 7.19 4.23
CA PHE A 80 3.45 6.65 3.47
C PHE A 80 2.15 6.72 4.26
N GLU A 81 1.05 6.76 3.52
CA GLU A 81 -0.25 6.35 3.97
C GLU A 81 -0.52 4.92 3.47
N PHE A 82 -0.73 4.00 4.40
CA PHE A 82 -1.16 2.64 4.08
C PHE A 82 -2.68 2.58 4.15
N ILE A 83 -3.30 2.13 3.07
CA ILE A 83 -4.75 2.07 2.91
C ILE A 83 -5.14 0.62 2.67
N THR A 84 -6.20 0.19 3.34
CA THR A 84 -6.75 -1.15 3.20
C THR A 84 -8.24 -1.06 2.90
N GLU A 85 -8.68 -1.79 1.89
CA GLU A 85 -10.07 -1.92 1.49
C GLU A 85 -10.47 -3.39 1.54
N VAL A 86 -11.58 -3.70 2.21
CA VAL A 86 -12.13 -5.07 2.30
C VAL A 86 -13.47 -5.12 1.60
N TYR A 87 -13.64 -6.09 0.72
CA TYR A 87 -14.86 -6.33 -0.03
C TYR A 87 -15.43 -7.71 0.31
N HIS A 88 -16.75 -7.79 0.41
CA HIS A 88 -17.49 -9.05 0.50
C HIS A 88 -18.53 -9.13 -0.61
N ASN A 89 -18.47 -10.20 -1.38
CA ASN A 89 -19.30 -10.42 -2.57
C ASN A 89 -19.27 -9.20 -3.52
N GLY A 90 -18.10 -8.61 -3.71
CA GLY A 90 -17.89 -7.43 -4.57
C GLY A 90 -18.31 -6.09 -3.96
N LYS A 91 -18.92 -6.05 -2.77
CA LYS A 91 -19.31 -4.81 -2.09
C LYS A 91 -18.28 -4.42 -1.05
N LEU A 92 -17.88 -3.14 -1.01
CA LEU A 92 -16.99 -2.60 0.01
C LEU A 92 -17.63 -2.76 1.40
N MET A 93 -16.99 -3.53 2.28
CA MET A 93 -17.36 -3.67 3.69
C MET A 93 -16.81 -2.53 4.52
N GLY A 94 -15.57 -2.11 4.24
CA GLY A 94 -14.88 -1.13 5.05
C GLY A 94 -13.52 -0.75 4.48
N LYS A 95 -13.02 0.36 4.98
CA LYS A 95 -11.74 0.96 4.60
C LYS A 95 -11.06 1.50 5.84
N THR A 96 -9.76 1.26 5.98
CA THR A 96 -8.92 1.85 7.01
C THR A 96 -7.70 2.50 6.37
N SER A 97 -7.14 3.49 7.05
CA SER A 97 -5.94 4.20 6.64
C SER A 97 -5.04 4.40 7.85
N ARG A 98 -3.74 4.13 7.68
CA ARG A 98 -2.71 4.35 8.69
C ARG A 98 -1.67 5.30 8.10
N ASN A 99 -1.50 6.44 8.75
CA ASN A 99 -0.49 7.43 8.43
C ASN A 99 -0.10 8.22 9.69
N PRO A 100 1.13 8.75 9.75
CA PRO A 100 2.23 8.52 8.81
C PRO A 100 2.96 7.19 9.08
N MET A 101 3.37 6.49 8.03
CA MET A 101 4.16 5.25 8.11
C MET A 101 5.58 5.50 7.57
N PRO A 102 6.61 5.63 8.43
CA PRO A 102 7.97 5.95 8.01
C PRO A 102 8.73 4.71 7.52
N TYR A 103 9.31 4.79 6.32
CA TYR A 103 10.11 3.71 5.75
C TYR A 103 11.33 4.21 4.98
N ILE A 104 12.34 3.34 4.88
CA ILE A 104 13.55 3.55 4.08
C ILE A 104 13.43 2.79 2.75
N PRO A 105 14.02 3.29 1.65
CA PRO A 105 14.06 2.57 0.38
C PRO A 105 14.65 1.17 0.53
N GLY A 106 14.09 0.20 -0.19
CA GLY A 106 14.47 -1.20 -0.15
C GLY A 106 13.29 -2.14 0.01
N ASP A 107 13.61 -3.40 0.30
CA ASP A 107 12.63 -4.48 0.48
C ASP A 107 12.34 -4.70 1.95
N MET A 108 11.06 -4.83 2.27
CA MET A 108 10.64 -5.06 3.64
C MET A 108 9.45 -5.99 3.74
N ILE A 109 9.36 -6.68 4.88
CA ILE A 109 8.18 -7.46 5.27
C ILE A 109 7.34 -6.59 6.21
N ILE A 110 6.07 -6.40 5.85
CA ILE A 110 5.10 -5.64 6.63
C ILE A 110 4.21 -6.62 7.40
N GLY A 111 4.10 -6.41 8.71
CA GLY A 111 3.12 -7.15 9.51
C GLY A 111 1.69 -6.78 9.12
N THR A 112 0.76 -7.71 9.33
CA THR A 112 -0.68 -7.48 9.09
C THR A 112 -1.23 -6.23 9.78
N GLU A 113 -0.63 -5.85 10.90
CA GLU A 113 -0.93 -4.69 11.73
C GLU A 113 -0.66 -3.36 11.00
N GLY A 114 0.27 -3.35 10.03
CA GLY A 114 0.55 -2.21 9.17
C GLY A 114 -0.59 -1.88 8.22
N PHE A 115 -1.42 -2.87 7.88
CA PHE A 115 -2.58 -2.72 6.99
C PHE A 115 -3.93 -2.90 7.72
N ASP A 116 -3.95 -3.46 8.93
CA ASP A 116 -5.12 -3.57 9.81
C ASP A 116 -6.38 -4.20 9.15
N PHE A 117 -6.18 -5.14 8.23
CA PHE A 117 -7.30 -5.82 7.56
C PHE A 117 -8.05 -6.79 8.48
N ILE A 118 -7.44 -7.28 9.55
CA ILE A 118 -8.08 -8.18 10.52
C ILE A 118 -9.25 -7.49 11.24
N SER A 119 -9.06 -6.22 11.63
CA SER A 119 -10.12 -5.42 12.24
C SER A 119 -11.29 -5.20 11.28
N LEU A 120 -11.00 -4.95 10.00
CA LEU A 120 -12.04 -4.78 8.97
C LEU A 120 -12.80 -6.08 8.67
N LEU A 121 -12.11 -7.22 8.61
CA LEU A 121 -12.75 -8.53 8.45
C LEU A 121 -13.66 -8.88 9.63
N SER A 122 -13.33 -8.40 10.83
CA SER A 122 -14.15 -8.54 12.04
C SER A 122 -15.40 -7.63 12.04
N TYR A 123 -15.49 -6.64 11.14
CA TYR A 123 -16.44 -5.54 11.27
C TYR A 123 -17.26 -5.31 9.98
N ASN A 124 -18.30 -6.13 9.77
CA ASN A 124 -19.50 -5.71 9.02
C ASN A 124 -20.77 -6.06 9.81
N GLU A 125 -21.93 -5.52 9.47
CA GLU A 125 -23.19 -5.78 10.21
C GLU A 125 -23.60 -7.26 10.25
N LYS A 126 -23.42 -7.99 9.14
CA LYS A 126 -23.70 -9.43 9.06
C LYS A 126 -22.68 -10.24 9.87
N SER A 127 -21.40 -9.89 9.77
CA SER A 127 -20.30 -10.47 10.53
C SER A 127 -20.41 -10.11 12.01
N ARG A 128 -20.90 -8.93 12.41
CA ARG A 128 -21.08 -8.60 13.84
C ARG A 128 -22.21 -9.41 14.47
N ALA A 129 -23.32 -9.60 13.76
CA ALA A 129 -24.37 -10.51 14.21
C ALA A 129 -23.84 -11.95 14.26
N PHE A 130 -23.18 -12.39 13.19
CA PHE A 130 -22.62 -13.74 13.08
C PHE A 130 -21.48 -14.00 14.07
N LEU A 131 -20.63 -13.03 14.40
CA LEU A 131 -19.56 -13.13 15.39
C LEU A 131 -20.09 -13.08 16.83
N LYS A 132 -21.25 -12.44 17.07
CA LYS A 132 -21.93 -12.54 18.37
C LYS A 132 -22.47 -13.95 18.60
N GLU A 133 -22.98 -14.58 17.56
CA GLU A 133 -23.50 -15.97 17.60
C GLU A 133 -22.38 -17.01 17.52
N THR A 134 -21.34 -16.73 16.72
CA THR A 134 -20.19 -17.60 16.44
C THR A 134 -18.87 -16.79 16.42
N PRO A 135 -18.30 -16.49 17.60
CA PRO A 135 -17.09 -15.69 17.70
C PRO A 135 -15.93 -16.22 16.83
N GLY A 136 -15.29 -15.31 16.10
CA GLY A 136 -14.17 -15.60 15.21
C GLY A 136 -14.53 -16.12 13.82
N LYS A 137 -15.78 -16.50 13.54
CA LYS A 137 -16.16 -16.98 12.20
C LYS A 137 -16.54 -15.85 11.25
N LEU A 138 -16.14 -15.99 10.00
CA LEU A 138 -16.56 -15.10 8.91
C LEU A 138 -17.85 -15.61 8.27
N ALA A 139 -18.71 -14.68 7.85
CA ALA A 139 -19.91 -15.06 7.10
C ALA A 139 -19.53 -15.68 5.74
N PRO A 140 -20.28 -16.67 5.22
CA PRO A 140 -20.02 -17.26 3.91
C PRO A 140 -19.97 -16.24 2.77
N GLY A 141 -19.18 -16.56 1.74
CA GLY A 141 -19.04 -15.74 0.53
C GLY A 141 -17.59 -15.44 0.15
N SER A 142 -17.45 -14.60 -0.87
CA SER A 142 -16.14 -14.20 -1.41
C SER A 142 -15.63 -12.94 -0.74
N TYR A 143 -14.40 -12.99 -0.24
CA TYR A 143 -13.69 -11.85 0.34
C TYR A 143 -12.53 -11.44 -0.55
N GLN A 144 -12.34 -10.13 -0.67
CA GLN A 144 -11.19 -9.53 -1.33
C GLN A 144 -10.62 -8.43 -0.43
N VAL A 145 -9.32 -8.46 -0.20
CA VAL A 145 -8.58 -7.47 0.57
C VAL A 145 -7.57 -6.81 -0.35
N LYS A 146 -7.64 -5.48 -0.45
CA LYS A 146 -6.76 -4.66 -1.28
C LYS A 146 -5.88 -3.79 -0.39
N LEU A 147 -4.58 -3.86 -0.61
CA LEU A 147 -3.54 -3.17 0.12
C LEU A 147 -2.91 -2.10 -0.79
N LEU A 148 -2.90 -0.84 -0.34
CA LEU A 148 -2.34 0.28 -1.08
C LEU A 148 -1.36 1.06 -0.18
N ALA A 149 -0.38 1.69 -0.81
CA ALA A 149 0.50 2.66 -0.15
C ALA A 149 0.62 3.92 -1.01
N ARG A 150 0.52 5.08 -0.37
CA ARG A 150 0.63 6.38 -1.03
C ARG A 150 1.73 7.20 -0.35
N PRO A 151 2.76 7.68 -1.08
CA PRO A 151 3.73 8.60 -0.51
C PRO A 151 3.05 9.93 -0.15
N LEU A 152 3.36 10.50 1.02
CA LEU A 152 2.73 11.74 1.50
C LEU A 152 3.40 13.00 0.95
N GLU A 153 4.73 13.00 0.80
CA GLU A 153 5.53 14.20 0.43
C GLU A 153 6.38 13.99 -0.83
N ALA A 154 6.23 12.84 -1.49
CA ALA A 154 6.93 12.53 -2.73
C ALA A 154 5.94 12.19 -3.85
N LYS A 155 6.32 12.47 -5.10
CA LYS A 155 5.52 12.09 -6.26
C LYS A 155 5.74 10.61 -6.57
N GLY A 156 4.80 9.99 -7.29
CA GLY A 156 4.96 8.62 -7.79
C GLY A 156 3.89 7.67 -7.28
N GLN A 157 4.17 6.36 -7.41
CA GLN A 157 3.14 5.34 -7.22
C GLN A 157 3.73 4.06 -6.64
N ILE A 158 3.01 3.47 -5.69
CA ILE A 158 3.20 2.10 -5.25
C ILE A 158 2.10 1.25 -5.89
N LYS A 159 2.49 0.18 -6.60
CA LYS A 159 1.53 -0.78 -7.14
C LYS A 159 0.85 -1.52 -5.98
N PRO A 160 -0.50 -1.59 -5.95
CA PRO A 160 -1.21 -2.24 -4.86
C PRO A 160 -1.07 -3.76 -4.94
N ALA A 161 -1.39 -4.43 -3.84
CA ALA A 161 -1.59 -5.87 -3.81
C ALA A 161 -3.04 -6.19 -3.46
N THR A 162 -3.52 -7.32 -3.93
CA THR A 162 -4.84 -7.86 -3.58
C THR A 162 -4.69 -9.33 -3.21
N PHE A 163 -5.39 -9.75 -2.17
CA PHE A 163 -5.61 -11.16 -1.93
C PHE A 163 -7.09 -11.46 -1.73
N SER A 164 -7.51 -12.66 -2.13
CA SER A 164 -8.90 -13.09 -2.07
C SER A 164 -9.02 -14.49 -1.50
N PHE A 165 -10.16 -14.77 -0.89
CA PHE A 165 -10.46 -16.07 -0.31
C PHE A 165 -11.98 -16.27 -0.25
N ASN A 166 -12.41 -17.51 -0.18
CA ASN A 166 -13.83 -17.87 -0.11
C ASN A 166 -14.10 -18.60 1.19
N ILE A 167 -15.22 -18.26 1.83
CA ILE A 167 -15.78 -18.95 2.99
C ILE A 167 -17.01 -19.72 2.50
N GLN A 168 -17.03 -21.03 2.76
CA GLN A 168 -18.13 -21.92 2.40
C GLN A 168 -19.25 -21.84 3.42
#